data_AF-A0A8T4QW53-F1
#
_entry.id   AF-A0A8T4QW53-F1
#
_cell.length_a   1.000
_cell.length_b   1.000
_cell.length_c   1.000
_cell.angle_alpha   90.00
_cell.angle_beta   90.00
_cell.angle_gamma   90.00
#
_symmetry.space_group_name_H-M   'P 1'
#
loop_
_entity.id
_entity.type
_entity.pdbx_description
1 polymer ?
#
loop_
_entity_poly.entity_id
_entity_poly.type
_entity_poly.pdbx_seq_one_letter_code
_entity_poly.pdbx_strand_id
1 'polypeptide(L)'
;MLEIGRLCVKIAGRDAGKECVILDLQDNKFALVDGATRRKKVNLAHLEPLDRVIEIEKNASHAKVAAAFEELGLPVWNTTPKPKTKRTAKKRKAANKK
;
A
#
# COMPACT_ATOMS: atom_id res chain seq x y z
N MET A 1 3.81 13.11 17.10
CA MET A 1 4.65 13.62 15.99
C MET A 1 4.68 12.55 14.92
N LEU A 2 4.55 12.90 13.64
CA LEU A 2 4.63 11.94 12.54
C LEU A 2 6.11 11.84 12.15
N GLU A 3 6.69 10.67 12.38
CA GLU A 3 8.11 10.39 12.16
C GLU A 3 8.25 9.16 11.26
N ILE A 4 9.43 9.01 10.66
CA ILE A 4 9.76 7.81 9.89
C ILE A 4 9.76 6.63 10.87
N GLY A 5 9.16 5.51 10.45
CA GLY A 5 9.02 4.33 11.29
C GLY A 5 7.80 4.33 12.20
N ARG A 6 7.03 5.42 12.27
CA ARG A 6 5.78 5.45 13.04
C ARG A 6 4.74 4.51 12.42
N LEU A 7 4.14 3.66 13.26
CA LEU A 7 3.01 2.83 12.86
C LEU A 7 1.75 3.68 12.77
N CYS A 8 0.95 3.49 11.73
CA CYS A 8 -0.27 4.23 11.47
C CYS A 8 -1.37 3.30 10.99
N VAL A 9 -2.62 3.61 11.30
CA VAL A 9 -3.78 2.98 10.66
C VAL A 9 -4.34 3.92 9.61
N LYS A 10 -4.69 3.36 8.46
CA LYS A 10 -5.34 4.13 7.41
C LYS A 10 -6.84 4.23 7.67
N ILE A 11 -7.35 5.45 7.84
CA ILE A 11 -8.77 5.68 8.14
C ILE A 11 -9.62 5.58 6.86
N ALA A 12 -9.10 6.04 5.72
CA ALA A 12 -9.88 6.22 4.50
C ALA A 12 -9.25 5.62 3.23
N GLY A 13 -10.12 5.13 2.34
CA GLY A 13 -9.77 4.63 1.01
C GLY A 13 -9.84 3.10 0.87
N ARG A 14 -9.20 2.57 -0.19
CA ARG A 14 -9.24 1.12 -0.52
C ARG A 14 -8.57 0.22 0.50
N ASP A 15 -7.65 0.77 1.27
CA ASP A 15 -6.89 0.06 2.29
C ASP A 15 -7.24 0.58 3.69
N ALA A 16 -8.48 1.08 3.88
CA ALA A 16 -8.96 1.53 5.17
C ALA A 16 -9.00 0.38 6.19
N GLY A 17 -8.71 0.69 7.46
CA GLY A 17 -8.66 -0.28 8.57
C GLY A 17 -7.40 -1.14 8.62
N LYS A 18 -6.42 -0.87 7.76
CA LYS A 18 -5.15 -1.60 7.72
C LYS A 18 -4.01 -0.79 8.33
N GLU A 19 -3.09 -1.50 8.97
CA GLU A 19 -1.88 -0.92 9.54
C GLU A 19 -0.78 -0.73 8.49
N CYS A 20 -0.03 0.34 8.64
CA CYS A 20 1.01 0.74 7.73
C CYS A 20 2.10 1.50 8.49
N VAL A 21 3.30 1.53 7.93
CA VAL A 21 4.41 2.30 8.50
C VAL A 21 4.87 3.34 7.51
N ILE A 22 5.17 4.53 8.05
CA ILE A 22 5.72 5.65 7.31
C ILE A 22 7.20 5.37 6.98
N LEU A 23 7.52 5.26 5.70
CA LEU A 23 8.88 5.07 5.20
C LEU A 23 9.60 6.39 4.93
N ASP A 24 8.85 7.38 4.46
CA ASP A 24 9.38 8.67 4.07
C ASP A 24 8.30 9.75 4.18
N LEU A 25 8.70 10.93 4.61
CA LEU A 25 7.89 12.14 4.60
C LEU A 25 8.37 12.98 3.43
N GLN A 26 7.60 12.94 2.34
CA GLN A 26 8.03 13.54 1.08
C GLN A 26 7.67 15.03 1.01
N ASP A 27 6.42 15.37 1.37
CA ASP A 27 5.90 16.74 1.37
C ASP A 27 5.22 17.03 2.72
N ASN A 28 4.82 18.28 2.94
CA ASN A 28 4.06 18.68 4.13
C ASN A 28 2.73 17.94 4.32
N LYS A 29 2.20 17.29 3.27
CA LYS A 29 0.88 16.64 3.28
C LYS A 29 0.95 15.15 2.95
N PHE A 30 2.08 14.64 2.47
CA PHE A 30 2.14 13.30 1.90
C PHE A 30 3.27 12.49 2.51
N ALA A 31 2.95 11.26 2.86
CA ALA A 31 3.88 10.24 3.32
C ALA A 31 3.92 9.07 2.33
N LEU A 32 5.09 8.46 2.21
CA LEU A 32 5.24 7.15 1.59
C LEU A 32 5.01 6.10 2.68
N VAL A 33 4.04 5.22 2.45
CA VAL A 33 3.61 4.21 3.43
C VAL A 33 3.70 2.82 2.82
N ASP A 34 4.07 1.83 3.64
CA ASP A 34 4.20 0.41 3.27
C ASP A 34 3.77 -0.50 4.45
N GLY A 35 3.49 -1.79 4.21
CA GLY A 35 3.07 -2.75 5.24
C GLY A 35 1.86 -3.60 4.82
N ALA A 36 0.77 -3.57 5.60
CA ALA A 36 -0.50 -4.23 5.24
C ALA A 36 -1.24 -3.50 4.10
N THR A 37 -0.81 -2.27 3.81
CA THR A 37 -1.29 -1.47 2.68
C THR A 37 -0.33 -1.55 1.51
N ARG A 38 -0.84 -1.31 0.30
CA ARG A 38 0.01 -1.23 -0.89
C ARG A 38 0.98 -0.05 -0.75
N ARG A 39 2.26 -0.27 -1.06
CA ARG A 39 3.27 0.79 -1.12
C ARG A 39 2.78 1.95 -2.00
N LYS A 40 2.40 3.07 -1.38
CA LYS A 40 1.82 4.21 -2.09
C LYS A 40 2.07 5.51 -1.31
N LYS A 41 2.11 6.62 -2.05
CA LYS A 41 1.98 7.97 -1.51
C LYS A 41 0.56 8.19 -0.99
N VAL A 42 0.41 8.50 0.29
CA VAL A 42 -0.88 8.73 0.98
C VAL A 42 -0.84 10.09 1.66
N ASN A 43 -1.99 10.75 1.72
CA ASN A 43 -2.15 12.00 2.45
C ASN A 43 -2.12 11.73 3.96
N LEU A 44 -1.39 12.54 4.72
CA LEU A 44 -1.30 12.47 6.18
C LEU A 44 -2.68 12.58 6.85
N ALA A 45 -3.61 13.33 6.24
CA ALA A 45 -4.99 13.45 6.74
C ALA A 45 -5.79 12.14 6.74
N HIS A 46 -5.28 11.07 6.10
CA HIS A 46 -5.92 9.75 6.08
C HIS A 46 -5.22 8.73 6.98
N LEU A 47 -4.19 9.14 7.71
CA LEU A 47 -3.41 8.30 8.59
C LEU A 47 -3.67 8.71 10.04
N GLU A 48 -3.96 7.74 10.88
CA GLU A 48 -4.01 7.88 12.32
C GLU A 48 -2.72 7.29 12.89
N PRO A 49 -1.84 8.09 13.51
CA PRO A 49 -0.61 7.57 14.10
C PRO A 49 -0.92 6.77 15.36
N LEU A 50 -0.30 5.61 15.52
CA LEU A 50 -0.33 4.81 16.73
C LEU A 50 0.86 5.16 17.63
N ASP A 51 0.87 4.63 18.86
CA ASP A 51 1.93 4.87 19.84
C ASP A 51 3.23 4.13 19.55
N ARG A 52 3.19 3.13 18.66
CA ARG A 52 4.33 2.29 18.33
C ARG A 52 5.22 2.94 17.26
N VAL A 53 6.53 2.88 17.49
CA VAL A 53 7.57 3.29 16.54
C VAL A 53 8.40 2.05 16.23
N ILE A 54 8.64 1.82 14.94
CA ILE A 54 9.58 0.83 14.44
C ILE A 54 10.79 1.61 13.94
N GLU A 55 12.00 1.27 14.38
CA GLU A 55 13.20 1.86 13.79
C GLU A 55 13.43 1.23 12.41
N ILE A 56 13.25 2.04 11.36
CA ILE A 56 13.50 1.64 9.98
C ILE A 56 14.27 2.74 9.25
N GLU A 57 15.14 2.33 8.35
CA GLU A 57 15.83 3.25 7.46
C GLU A 57 14.85 3.93 6.51
N LYS A 58 15.17 5.18 6.16
CA LYS A 58 14.44 5.94 5.15
C LYS A 58 14.40 5.17 3.83
N ASN A 59 13.22 5.01 3.25
CA ASN A 59 13.00 4.24 2.00
C ASN A 59 13.33 2.73 2.08
N ALA A 60 13.21 2.10 3.26
CA ALA A 60 13.39 0.65 3.39
C ALA A 60 12.63 -0.17 2.32
N SER A 61 13.22 -1.30 1.95
CA SER A 61 12.63 -2.24 0.98
C SER A 61 11.43 -2.96 1.60
N HIS A 62 10.50 -3.41 0.76
CA HIS A 62 9.30 -4.11 1.22
C HIS A 62 9.62 -5.37 2.04
N ALA A 63 10.74 -6.05 1.76
CA ALA A 63 11.19 -7.22 2.52
C ALA A 63 11.53 -6.88 3.98
N LYS A 64 12.22 -5.76 4.23
CA LYS A 64 12.53 -5.30 5.61
C LYS A 64 11.25 -4.92 6.36
N VAL A 65 10.31 -4.27 5.68
CA VAL A 65 9.02 -3.90 6.26
C VAL A 65 8.18 -5.14 6.59
N ALA A 66 8.17 -6.13 5.69
CA ALA A 66 7.47 -7.39 5.92
C ALA A 66 8.03 -8.12 7.16
N ALA A 67 9.35 -8.23 7.29
CA ALA A 67 9.98 -8.83 8.46
C ALA A 67 9.60 -8.11 9.77
N ALA A 68 9.64 -6.78 9.79
CA ALA A 68 9.24 -6.00 10.97
C ALA A 68 7.75 -6.16 11.31
N PHE A 69 6.89 -6.33 10.31
CA PHE A 69 5.46 -6.60 10.51
C PHE A 69 5.21 -8.03 11.01
N GLU A 70 5.97 -9.01 10.53
CA GLU A 70 5.92 -10.41 10.99
C GLU A 70 6.32 -10.53 12.46
N GLU A 71 7.37 -9.83 12.90
CA GLU A 71 7.78 -9.78 14.31
C GLU A 71 6.69 -9.20 15.21
N LEU A 72 5.90 -8.25 14.68
CA LEU A 72 4.78 -7.63 15.39
C LEU A 72 3.46 -8.43 15.26
N GLY A 73 3.46 -9.53 14.52
CA GLY A 73 2.26 -10.34 14.25
C GLY A 73 1.21 -9.63 13.38
N LEU A 74 1.62 -8.63 12.60
CA LEU A 74 0.74 -7.84 11.75
C LEU A 74 0.61 -8.44 10.35
N PRO A 75 -0.56 -8.31 9.68
CA PRO A 75 -0.76 -8.84 8.35
C PRO A 75 0.04 -8.07 7.30
N VAL A 76 0.79 -8.76 6.44
CA VAL A 76 1.54 -8.16 5.32
C VAL A 76 0.73 -8.26 4.02
N TRP A 77 0.75 -7.20 3.21
CA TRP A 77 0.12 -7.21 1.90
C TRP A 77 0.92 -8.02 0.89
N ASN A 78 0.51 -9.26 0.64
CA ASN A 78 1.03 -10.08 -0.46
C ASN A 78 -0.08 -10.38 -1.47
N THR A 79 -0.01 -9.76 -2.66
CA THR A 79 -0.90 -10.11 -3.78
C THR A 79 -0.11 -10.73 -4.92
N THR A 80 -0.41 -11.98 -5.24
CA THR A 80 0.06 -12.60 -6.48
C THR A 80 -0.70 -11.96 -7.66
N PRO A 81 -0.03 -11.46 -8.70
CA PRO A 81 -0.71 -10.90 -9.86
C PRO A 81 -1.50 -12.02 -10.58
N LYS A 82 -2.81 -11.81 -10.78
CA LYS A 82 -3.64 -12.75 -11.54
C LYS A 82 -3.12 -12.84 -12.99
N PRO A 83 -3.01 -14.04 -13.57
CA PRO A 83 -2.57 -14.19 -14.95
C PRO A 83 -3.53 -13.45 -15.89
N LYS A 84 -2.97 -12.68 -16.83
CA LYS A 84 -3.76 -11.89 -17.78
C LYS A 84 -4.61 -12.82 -18.63
N THR A 85 -5.93 -12.79 -18.44
CA THR A 85 -6.89 -13.42 -19.35
C THR A 85 -6.75 -12.76 -20.73
N LYS A 86 -6.53 -13.56 -21.77
CA LYS A 86 -6.48 -13.07 -23.16
C LYS A 86 -7.82 -12.39 -23.46
N ARG A 87 -7.78 -11.09 -23.78
CA ARG A 87 -8.98 -10.34 -24.19
C ARG A 87 -9.52 -11.00 -25.46
N THR A 88 -10.73 -11.55 -25.41
CA THR A 88 -11.41 -12.07 -26.60
C THR A 88 -11.63 -10.90 -27.55
N ALA A 89 -10.97 -10.93 -28.71
CA ALA A 89 -11.18 -9.95 -29.75
C ALA A 89 -12.66 -10.01 -30.16
N LYS A 90 -13.41 -8.91 -29.99
CA LYS A 90 -14.76 -8.78 -30.55
C LYS A 90 -14.64 -8.91 -32.06
N LYS A 91 -14.94 -10.09 -32.62
CA LYS A 91 -15.18 -10.24 -34.06
C LYS A 91 -16.38 -9.36 -34.39
N ARG A 92 -16.14 -8.21 -35.03
CA ARG A 92 -17.21 -7.43 -35.66
C ARG A 92 -17.88 -8.36 -36.67
N LYS A 93 -19.18 -8.61 -36.51
CA LYS A 93 -19.95 -9.33 -37.53
C LYS A 93 -19.91 -8.46 -38.78
N ALA A 94 -19.30 -8.95 -39.86
CA ALA A 94 -19.37 -8.30 -41.15
C ALA A 94 -20.85 -8.16 -41.52
N ALA A 95 -21.30 -6.91 -41.73
CA ALA A 95 -22.64 -6.64 -42.22
C ALA A 95 -22.71 -7.21 -43.65
N ASN A 96 -23.36 -8.35 -43.80
CA ASN A 96 -23.67 -8.91 -45.10
C ASN A 96 -25.02 -8.36 -45.59
N LYS A 97 -25.06 -8.06 -46.89
CA LYS A 97 -26.23 -7.91 -47.78
C LYS A 97 -27.07 -6.63 -47.69
N LYS A 98 -27.02 -5.83 -48.75
CA LYS A 98 -27.91 -6.02 -49.92
C LYS A 98 -27.24 -5.51 -51.20
#